data_AF-A0AAU8JYI2-F1
#
_entry.id   AF-A0AAU8JYI2-F1
#
_cell.length_a   1.000
_cell.length_b   1.000
_cell.length_c   1.000
_cell.angle_alpha   90.00
_cell.angle_beta   90.00
_cell.angle_gamma   90.00
#
_symmetry.space_group_name_H-M   'P 1'
#
loop_
_entity.id
_entity.type
_entity.pdbx_description
1 polymer ?
#
loop_
_entity_poly.entity_id
_entity_poly.type
_entity_poly.pdbx_seq_one_letter_code
_entity_poly.pdbx_strand_id
1 'polypeptide(L)'
;MKRILTSVVSGGVSYGLTQLTKQSNSTSLIVGTLVGGTVLMVGFLIGFERRLTGVEHALEEHTTEMQTLVGGGFARINEATELFGRVESSRLDTGEVTELVRSALEIGPDRPEIVHGFAQKEIRRLAVLMRELRTGEAAYDGEDRDWLLTLAGSANATIDATSTAVDVGFWTSELGLRYLAAQREAIDRGVKVRRVFILDSPTAEELAEVHRVGRQQAALNVSVRVVTTADLPAPVRLDPMFDFIVFDQAISYEVTPGLPVEQAAQPVIASTRLVLRPDRVARRMRRFNDLWNASEPVE
;
A
#
# COMPACT_ATOMS: atom_id res chain seq x y z
N MET A 1 -31.31 -58.99 -3.46
CA MET A 1 -31.57 -60.44 -3.35
C MET A 1 -32.17 -60.88 -2.01
N LYS A 2 -31.58 -60.52 -0.85
CA LYS A 2 -32.11 -60.90 0.49
C LYS A 2 -33.60 -60.55 0.74
N ARG A 3 -34.08 -59.41 0.24
CA ARG A 3 -35.48 -58.94 0.45
C ARG A 3 -36.53 -59.69 -0.38
N ILE A 4 -36.16 -60.14 -1.58
CA ILE A 4 -37.01 -60.98 -2.43
C ILE A 4 -37.15 -62.36 -1.77
N LEU A 5 -36.03 -62.89 -1.25
CA LEU A 5 -36.00 -64.15 -0.52
C LEU A 5 -36.91 -64.12 0.72
N THR A 6 -36.92 -63.04 1.51
CA THR A 6 -37.80 -62.92 2.67
C THR A 6 -39.28 -62.84 2.30
N SER A 7 -39.63 -62.17 1.18
CA SER A 7 -41.02 -62.12 0.70
C SER A 7 -41.51 -63.49 0.22
N VAL A 8 -40.67 -64.22 -0.53
CA VAL A 8 -40.97 -65.56 -1.04
C VAL A 8 -41.10 -66.57 0.11
N VAL A 9 -40.23 -66.48 1.12
CA VAL A 9 -40.31 -67.33 2.32
C VAL A 9 -41.56 -67.01 3.14
N SER A 10 -41.92 -65.73 3.32
CA SER A 10 -43.13 -65.35 4.08
C SER A 10 -44.44 -65.76 3.38
N GLY A 11 -44.48 -65.66 2.04
CA GLY A 11 -45.60 -66.13 1.23
C GLY A 11 -45.71 -67.65 1.20
N GLY A 12 -44.58 -68.36 1.13
CA GLY A 12 -44.53 -69.82 1.21
C GLY A 12 -44.96 -70.36 2.58
N VAL A 13 -44.57 -69.68 3.68
CA VAL A 13 -45.00 -70.01 5.04
C VAL A 13 -46.49 -69.75 5.25
N SER A 14 -47.03 -68.65 4.70
CA SER A 14 -48.47 -68.38 4.73
C SER A 14 -49.27 -69.41 3.92
N TYR A 15 -48.79 -69.81 2.74
CA TYR A 15 -49.42 -70.83 1.91
C TYR A 15 -49.42 -72.21 2.60
N GLY A 16 -48.30 -72.59 3.24
CA GLY A 16 -48.20 -73.81 4.04
C GLY A 16 -49.13 -73.83 5.25
N LEU A 17 -49.24 -72.71 5.97
CA LEU A 17 -50.18 -72.56 7.10
C LEU A 17 -51.63 -72.63 6.66
N THR A 18 -51.96 -72.12 5.46
CA THR A 18 -53.33 -72.13 4.92
C THR A 18 -53.74 -73.53 4.42
N GLN A 19 -52.78 -74.35 3.95
CA GLN A 19 -53.04 -75.73 3.56
C GLN A 19 -53.32 -76.63 4.78
N LEU A 20 -52.72 -76.34 5.93
CA LEU A 20 -52.98 -77.01 7.21
C LEU A 20 -54.40 -76.71 7.76
N THR A 21 -55.04 -75.63 7.33
CA THR A 21 -56.36 -75.19 7.81
C THR A 21 -57.56 -75.66 6.95
N LYS A 22 -57.34 -76.50 5.92
CA LYS A 22 -58.38 -77.07 5.02
C LYS A 22 -59.35 -76.03 4.40
N GLN A 23 -58.87 -74.84 4.07
CA GLN A 23 -59.68 -73.86 3.32
C GLN A 23 -59.68 -74.13 1.81
N SER A 24 -60.76 -73.71 1.14
CA SER A 24 -60.93 -73.80 -0.32
C SER A 24 -59.75 -73.18 -1.08
N ASN A 25 -59.27 -73.89 -2.11
CA ASN A 25 -58.06 -73.58 -2.89
C ASN A 25 -58.04 -72.13 -3.44
N SER A 26 -59.22 -71.56 -3.74
CA SER A 26 -59.37 -70.21 -4.26
C SER A 26 -59.10 -69.11 -3.21
N THR A 27 -59.39 -69.38 -1.93
CA THR A 27 -59.24 -68.39 -0.84
C THR A 27 -57.79 -68.25 -0.41
N SER A 28 -57.04 -69.36 -0.41
CA SER A 28 -55.60 -69.38 -0.07
C SER A 28 -54.76 -68.54 -1.03
N LEU A 29 -55.08 -68.60 -2.34
CA LEU A 29 -54.41 -67.79 -3.37
C LEU A 29 -54.61 -66.28 -3.14
N ILE A 30 -55.84 -65.85 -2.86
CA ILE A 30 -56.17 -64.44 -2.61
C ILE A 30 -55.45 -63.92 -1.36
N VAL A 31 -55.47 -64.70 -0.27
CA VAL A 31 -54.80 -64.33 0.99
C VAL A 31 -53.29 -64.28 0.81
N GLY A 32 -52.69 -65.24 0.10
CA GLY A 32 -51.25 -65.26 -0.18
C GLY A 32 -50.79 -64.06 -1.02
N THR A 33 -51.55 -63.69 -2.05
CA THR A 33 -51.26 -62.50 -2.87
C THR A 33 -51.39 -61.21 -2.06
N LEU A 34 -52.41 -61.08 -1.22
CA LEU A 34 -52.65 -59.89 -0.42
C LEU A 34 -51.58 -59.70 0.67
N VAL A 35 -51.20 -60.78 1.35
CA VAL A 35 -50.12 -60.77 2.34
C VAL A 35 -48.77 -60.49 1.67
N GLY A 36 -48.48 -61.15 0.55
CA GLY A 36 -47.25 -60.91 -0.22
C GLY A 36 -47.12 -59.48 -0.75
N GLY A 37 -48.22 -58.91 -1.26
CA GLY A 37 -48.27 -57.52 -1.73
C GLY A 37 -48.05 -56.52 -0.61
N THR A 38 -48.63 -56.75 0.57
CA THR A 38 -48.47 -55.87 1.74
C THR A 38 -47.03 -55.88 2.24
N VAL A 39 -46.40 -57.05 2.34
CA VAL A 39 -44.99 -57.19 2.74
C VAL A 39 -44.06 -56.48 1.76
N LEU A 40 -44.34 -56.58 0.45
CA LEU A 40 -43.58 -55.86 -0.57
C LEU A 40 -43.75 -54.34 -0.45
N MET A 41 -44.97 -53.86 -0.20
CA MET A 41 -45.24 -52.42 -0.06
C MET A 41 -44.58 -51.83 1.18
N VAL A 42 -44.64 -52.53 2.32
CA VAL A 42 -43.93 -52.15 3.54
C VAL A 42 -42.41 -52.18 3.33
N GLY A 43 -41.89 -53.20 2.65
CA GLY A 43 -40.47 -53.30 2.31
C GLY A 43 -39.99 -52.20 1.36
N PHE A 44 -40.87 -51.74 0.45
CA PHE A 44 -40.63 -50.61 -0.43
C PHE A 44 -40.62 -49.29 0.34
N LEU A 45 -41.63 -49.03 1.19
CA LEU A 45 -41.72 -47.81 2.02
C LEU A 45 -40.49 -47.64 2.92
N ILE A 46 -40.07 -48.71 3.62
CA ILE A 46 -38.85 -48.69 4.45
C ILE A 46 -37.59 -48.46 3.60
N GLY A 47 -37.57 -48.96 2.35
CA GLY A 47 -36.47 -48.73 1.41
C GLY A 47 -36.42 -47.29 0.90
N PHE A 48 -37.59 -46.68 0.69
CA PHE A 48 -37.74 -45.32 0.23
C PHE A 48 -37.35 -44.31 1.32
N GLU A 49 -37.84 -44.51 2.54
CA GLU A 49 -37.51 -43.66 3.70
C GLU A 49 -35.99 -43.62 3.95
N ARG A 50 -35.32 -44.78 3.93
CA ARG A 50 -33.85 -44.85 4.07
C ARG A 50 -33.09 -44.13 2.97
N ARG A 51 -33.63 -44.12 1.74
CA ARG A 51 -33.03 -43.38 0.63
C ARG A 51 -33.27 -41.88 0.77
N LEU A 52 -34.44 -41.48 1.24
CA LEU A 52 -34.77 -40.08 1.48
C LEU A 52 -33.83 -39.48 2.53
N THR A 53 -33.65 -40.15 3.68
CA THR A 53 -32.73 -39.70 4.73
C THR A 53 -31.28 -39.62 4.25
N GLY A 54 -30.86 -40.58 3.40
CA GLY A 54 -29.51 -40.55 2.81
C GLY A 54 -29.31 -39.38 1.82
N VAL A 55 -30.36 -38.99 1.10
CA VAL A 55 -30.33 -37.83 0.20
C VAL A 55 -30.40 -36.52 0.99
N GLU A 56 -31.22 -36.44 2.03
CA GLU A 56 -31.33 -35.27 2.90
C GLU A 56 -29.99 -34.93 3.57
N HIS A 57 -29.32 -35.92 4.17
CA HIS A 57 -27.99 -35.70 4.75
C HIS A 57 -26.94 -35.30 3.71
N ALA A 58 -26.94 -35.93 2.52
CA ALA A 58 -26.02 -35.53 1.45
C ALA A 58 -26.28 -34.09 0.96
N LEU A 59 -27.55 -33.64 0.98
CA LEU A 59 -27.92 -32.28 0.61
C LEU A 59 -27.52 -31.26 1.67
N GLU A 60 -27.68 -31.59 2.96
CA GLU A 60 -27.28 -30.76 4.11
C GLU A 60 -25.76 -30.56 4.16
N GLU A 61 -24.99 -31.64 3.98
CA GLU A 61 -23.52 -31.57 3.92
C GLU A 61 -23.06 -30.70 2.75
N HIS A 62 -23.61 -30.94 1.55
CA HIS A 62 -23.25 -30.18 0.34
C HIS A 62 -23.67 -28.70 0.44
N THR A 63 -24.78 -28.40 1.11
CA THR A 63 -25.23 -27.02 1.34
C THR A 63 -24.30 -26.30 2.31
N THR A 64 -23.84 -26.97 3.37
CA THR A 64 -22.93 -26.42 4.37
C THR A 64 -21.53 -26.16 3.78
N GLU A 65 -21.03 -27.10 2.98
CA GLU A 65 -19.77 -26.96 2.24
C GLU A 65 -19.85 -25.77 1.26
N MET A 66 -20.95 -25.66 0.51
CA MET A 66 -21.17 -24.57 -0.43
C MET A 66 -21.27 -23.21 0.27
N GLN A 67 -21.99 -23.12 1.40
CA GLN A 67 -22.06 -21.89 2.20
C GLN A 67 -20.69 -21.46 2.75
N THR A 68 -19.84 -22.43 3.12
CA THR A 68 -18.49 -22.15 3.64
C THR A 68 -17.57 -21.64 2.53
N LEU A 69 -17.58 -22.27 1.36
CA LEU A 69 -16.81 -21.85 0.19
C LEU A 69 -17.26 -20.48 -0.35
N VAL A 70 -18.58 -20.27 -0.43
CA VAL A 70 -19.20 -18.99 -0.82
C VAL A 70 -18.84 -17.91 0.19
N GLY A 71 -19.11 -18.12 1.48
CA GLY A 71 -18.85 -17.11 2.53
C GLY A 71 -17.39 -16.66 2.60
N GLY A 72 -16.44 -17.61 2.53
CA GLY A 72 -15.00 -17.29 2.56
C GLY A 72 -14.48 -16.62 1.28
N GLY A 73 -15.02 -16.98 0.11
CA GLY A 73 -14.70 -16.33 -1.17
C GLY A 73 -15.24 -14.90 -1.24
N PHE A 74 -16.50 -14.71 -0.89
CA PHE A 74 -17.16 -13.40 -0.94
C PHE A 74 -16.59 -12.41 0.08
N ALA A 75 -16.19 -12.86 1.28
CA ALA A 75 -15.59 -11.97 2.28
C ALA A 75 -14.28 -11.33 1.80
N ARG A 76 -13.39 -12.10 1.15
CA ARG A 76 -12.11 -11.59 0.62
C ARG A 76 -12.29 -10.71 -0.62
N ILE A 77 -13.23 -11.08 -1.50
CA ILE A 77 -13.59 -10.25 -2.67
C ILE A 77 -14.19 -8.93 -2.20
N ASN A 78 -15.02 -8.95 -1.15
CA ASN A 78 -15.63 -7.75 -0.57
C ASN A 78 -14.57 -6.79 -0.01
N GLU A 79 -13.59 -7.29 0.75
CA GLU A 79 -12.52 -6.45 1.31
C GLU A 79 -11.65 -5.79 0.23
N ALA A 80 -11.22 -6.55 -0.80
CA ALA A 80 -10.45 -5.98 -1.90
C ALA A 80 -11.26 -4.94 -2.69
N THR A 81 -12.55 -5.23 -2.97
CA THR A 81 -13.44 -4.31 -3.67
C THR A 81 -13.71 -3.04 -2.85
N GLU A 82 -13.89 -3.16 -1.54
CA GLU A 82 -14.07 -2.02 -0.63
C GLU A 82 -12.81 -1.14 -0.57
N LEU A 83 -11.62 -1.74 -0.55
CA LEU A 83 -10.35 -1.00 -0.58
C LEU A 83 -10.14 -0.28 -1.91
N PHE A 84 -10.43 -0.91 -3.06
CA PHE A 84 -10.39 -0.24 -4.36
C PHE A 84 -11.43 0.87 -4.48
N GLY A 85 -12.66 0.65 -3.99
CA GLY A 85 -13.68 1.71 -3.93
C GLY A 85 -13.27 2.91 -3.05
N ARG A 86 -12.50 2.67 -1.97
CA ARG A 86 -11.91 3.74 -1.16
C ARG A 86 -10.77 4.47 -1.89
N VAL A 87 -9.97 3.78 -2.71
CA VAL A 87 -8.95 4.40 -3.57
C VAL A 87 -9.60 5.31 -4.62
N GLU A 88 -10.70 4.89 -5.25
CA GLU A 88 -11.47 5.75 -6.17
C GLU A 88 -11.98 7.03 -5.50
N SER A 89 -12.30 6.97 -4.21
CA SER A 89 -12.70 8.14 -3.42
C SER A 89 -11.53 9.00 -2.91
N SER A 90 -10.29 8.53 -3.08
CA SER A 90 -9.08 9.25 -2.69
C SER A 90 -8.59 10.16 -3.82
N ARG A 91 -7.63 11.06 -3.53
CA ARG A 91 -6.96 11.85 -4.57
C ARG A 91 -5.86 11.07 -5.32
N LEU A 92 -5.63 9.80 -4.97
CA LEU A 92 -4.67 8.95 -5.66
C LEU A 92 -5.28 8.39 -6.94
N ASP A 93 -4.47 8.30 -7.99
CA ASP A 93 -4.92 7.68 -9.23
C ASP A 93 -5.13 6.17 -9.03
N THR A 94 -6.35 5.70 -9.31
CA THR A 94 -6.72 4.28 -9.18
C THR A 94 -5.97 3.41 -10.20
N GLY A 95 -5.57 3.99 -11.34
CA GLY A 95 -4.75 3.34 -12.35
C GLY A 95 -3.37 2.95 -11.81
N GLU A 96 -2.68 3.87 -11.14
CA GLU A 96 -1.34 3.65 -10.56
C GLU A 96 -1.35 2.56 -9.48
N VAL A 97 -2.39 2.54 -8.63
CA VAL A 97 -2.55 1.50 -7.60
C VAL A 97 -2.81 0.13 -8.26
N THR A 98 -3.61 0.10 -9.32
CA THR A 98 -3.91 -1.12 -10.07
C THR A 98 -2.66 -1.64 -10.78
N GLU A 99 -1.86 -0.74 -11.36
CA GLU A 99 -0.59 -1.08 -12.00
C GLU A 99 0.40 -1.66 -11.00
N LEU A 100 0.56 -1.05 -9.82
CA LEU A 100 1.41 -1.58 -8.75
C LEU A 100 1.03 -3.02 -8.37
N VAL A 101 -0.27 -3.30 -8.19
CA VAL A 101 -0.76 -4.65 -7.86
C VAL A 101 -0.48 -5.61 -9.02
N ARG A 102 -0.73 -5.19 -10.27
CA ARG A 102 -0.48 -6.01 -11.45
C ARG A 102 1.01 -6.34 -11.59
N SER A 103 1.89 -5.35 -11.50
CA SER A 103 3.34 -5.55 -11.59
C SER A 103 3.87 -6.45 -10.47
N ALA A 104 3.30 -6.36 -9.27
CA ALA A 104 3.66 -7.27 -8.17
C ALA A 104 3.25 -8.73 -8.45
N LEU A 105 2.09 -8.95 -9.09
CA LEU A 105 1.62 -10.29 -9.48
C LEU A 105 2.39 -10.88 -10.67
N GLU A 106 2.94 -10.04 -11.55
CA GLU A 106 3.78 -10.45 -12.67
C GLU A 106 5.18 -10.94 -12.25
N ILE A 107 5.55 -10.76 -10.98
CA ILE A 107 6.73 -11.40 -10.38
C ILE A 107 6.41 -12.90 -10.21
N GLY A 108 6.53 -13.63 -11.32
CA GLY A 108 6.20 -15.04 -11.41
C GLY A 108 7.04 -15.92 -10.47
N PRO A 109 6.57 -17.14 -10.18
CA PRO A 109 7.19 -18.05 -9.22
C PRO A 109 8.59 -18.54 -9.64
N ASP A 110 8.94 -18.38 -10.92
CA ASP A 110 10.22 -18.83 -11.49
C ASP A 110 11.38 -17.84 -11.23
N ARG A 111 11.13 -16.75 -10.50
CA ARG A 111 12.17 -15.75 -10.17
C ARG A 111 12.98 -16.18 -8.94
N PRO A 112 14.26 -15.76 -8.84
CA PRO A 112 15.06 -16.02 -7.66
C PRO A 112 14.41 -15.45 -6.38
N GLU A 113 14.54 -16.15 -5.25
CA GLU A 113 13.95 -15.74 -3.96
C GLU A 113 14.31 -14.31 -3.54
N ILE A 114 15.52 -13.85 -3.87
CA ILE A 114 15.96 -12.47 -3.58
C ILE A 114 15.08 -11.42 -4.26
N VAL A 115 14.54 -11.71 -5.45
CA VAL A 115 13.63 -10.80 -6.17
C VAL A 115 12.31 -10.67 -5.43
N HIS A 116 11.74 -11.80 -4.99
CA HIS A 116 10.51 -11.79 -4.18
C HIS A 116 10.72 -11.09 -2.83
N GLY A 117 11.82 -11.40 -2.15
CA GLY A 117 12.17 -10.78 -0.87
C GLY A 117 12.39 -9.27 -1.00
N PHE A 118 13.01 -8.81 -2.09
CA PHE A 118 13.18 -7.39 -2.39
C PHE A 118 11.83 -6.70 -2.66
N ALA A 119 11.01 -7.24 -3.57
CA ALA A 119 9.70 -6.68 -3.89
C ALA A 119 8.79 -6.59 -2.66
N GLN A 120 8.77 -7.61 -1.82
CA GLN A 120 7.99 -7.61 -0.58
C GLN A 120 8.47 -6.53 0.40
N LYS A 121 9.79 -6.29 0.50
CA LYS A 121 10.36 -5.22 1.32
C LYS A 121 9.98 -3.84 0.79
N GLU A 122 10.00 -3.62 -0.52
CA GLU A 122 9.61 -2.34 -1.12
C GLU A 122 8.10 -2.07 -0.97
N ILE A 123 7.24 -3.07 -1.19
CA ILE A 123 5.79 -2.94 -0.91
C ILE A 123 5.56 -2.56 0.56
N ARG A 124 6.28 -3.21 1.48
CA ARG A 124 6.21 -2.88 2.91
C ARG A 124 6.72 -1.47 3.19
N ARG A 125 7.82 -1.03 2.58
CA ARG A 125 8.38 0.32 2.71
C ARG A 125 7.36 1.37 2.25
N LEU A 126 6.76 1.18 1.09
CA LEU A 126 5.70 2.07 0.58
C LEU A 126 4.49 2.11 1.52
N ALA A 127 4.04 0.96 2.02
CA ALA A 127 2.93 0.91 2.97
C ALA A 127 3.24 1.60 4.31
N VAL A 128 4.49 1.52 4.79
CA VAL A 128 4.96 2.28 5.97
C VAL A 128 4.92 3.78 5.67
N LEU A 129 5.52 4.20 4.55
CA LEU A 129 5.53 5.61 4.13
C LEU A 129 4.11 6.19 4.03
N MET A 130 3.17 5.49 3.40
CA MET A 130 1.77 5.95 3.31
C MET A 130 1.12 6.14 4.69
N ARG A 131 1.42 5.26 5.66
CA ARG A 131 0.95 5.42 7.04
C ARG A 131 1.59 6.62 7.73
N GLU A 132 2.89 6.84 7.53
CA GLU A 132 3.65 7.94 8.11
C GLU A 132 3.21 9.31 7.57
N LEU A 133 3.00 9.40 6.25
CA LEU A 133 2.41 10.58 5.60
C LEU A 133 1.04 10.91 6.19
N ARG A 134 0.21 9.91 6.47
CA ARG A 134 -1.08 10.10 7.16
C ARG A 134 -0.91 10.64 8.58
N THR A 135 0.14 10.24 9.30
CA THR A 135 0.43 10.76 10.66
C THR A 135 1.12 12.14 10.66
N GLY A 136 1.49 12.62 9.47
CA GLY A 136 2.05 13.95 9.24
C GLY A 136 3.57 14.04 9.36
N GLU A 137 4.28 12.91 9.49
CA GLU A 137 5.73 12.88 9.54
C GLU A 137 6.28 11.52 9.09
N ALA A 138 7.30 11.51 8.24
CA ALA A 138 8.05 10.34 7.82
C ALA A 138 9.55 10.57 8.01
N ALA A 139 10.31 9.52 8.32
CA ALA A 139 11.75 9.60 8.55
C ALA A 139 12.48 8.51 7.77
N TYR A 140 13.66 8.85 7.27
CA TYR A 140 14.55 7.97 6.56
C TYR A 140 15.97 8.13 7.12
N ASP A 141 16.61 7.00 7.42
CA ASP A 141 18.00 6.99 7.87
C ASP A 141 18.93 7.20 6.67
N GLY A 142 19.68 8.31 6.68
CA GLY A 142 20.49 8.77 5.56
C GLY A 142 19.79 9.80 4.65
N GLU A 143 20.29 9.93 3.42
CA GLU A 143 19.74 10.78 2.37
C GLU A 143 18.70 10.00 1.54
N ASP A 144 17.44 10.47 1.49
CA ASP A 144 16.46 9.93 0.55
C ASP A 144 16.39 10.81 -0.71
N ARG A 145 17.13 10.37 -1.73
CA ARG A 145 17.25 11.05 -3.03
C ARG A 145 15.95 11.05 -3.82
N ASP A 146 15.17 9.98 -3.68
CA ASP A 146 13.95 9.79 -4.45
C ASP A 146 12.85 10.71 -3.93
N TRP A 147 12.78 10.94 -2.61
CA TRP A 147 11.84 11.91 -2.03
C TRP A 147 12.09 13.32 -2.54
N LEU A 148 13.36 13.77 -2.57
CA LEU A 148 13.71 15.11 -3.05
C LEU A 148 13.25 15.31 -4.51
N LEU A 149 13.58 14.37 -5.39
CA LEU A 149 13.24 14.45 -6.81
C LEU A 149 11.73 14.32 -7.04
N THR A 150 11.06 13.38 -6.35
CA THR A 150 9.62 13.17 -6.49
C THR A 150 8.83 14.38 -5.99
N LEU A 151 9.26 15.02 -4.90
CA LEU A 151 8.62 16.23 -4.39
C LEU A 151 8.78 17.43 -5.33
N ALA A 152 9.96 17.63 -5.91
CA ALA A 152 10.15 18.67 -6.93
C ALA A 152 9.29 18.41 -8.18
N GLY A 153 9.21 17.15 -8.62
CA GLY A 153 8.34 16.74 -9.72
C GLY A 153 6.86 16.94 -9.41
N SER A 154 6.45 16.80 -8.15
CA SER A 154 5.05 16.88 -7.71
C SER A 154 4.59 18.28 -7.29
N ALA A 155 5.50 19.25 -7.15
CA ALA A 155 5.17 20.61 -6.74
C ALA A 155 4.29 21.31 -7.79
N ASN A 156 3.29 22.05 -7.31
CA ASN A 156 2.28 22.72 -8.13
C ASN A 156 2.26 24.24 -7.98
N ALA A 157 2.80 24.79 -6.90
CA ALA A 157 2.73 26.22 -6.60
C ALA A 157 4.08 26.82 -6.20
N THR A 158 4.77 26.24 -5.22
CA THR A 158 6.00 26.83 -4.65
C THR A 158 7.02 25.80 -4.22
N ILE A 159 8.31 26.12 -4.41
CA ILE A 159 9.44 25.41 -3.80
C ILE A 159 10.32 26.45 -3.10
N ASP A 160 10.40 26.37 -1.77
CA ASP A 160 11.14 27.31 -0.93
C ASP A 160 12.26 26.58 -0.20
N ALA A 161 13.52 26.80 -0.62
CA ALA A 161 14.66 26.02 -0.18
C ALA A 161 15.72 26.84 0.56
N THR A 162 16.23 26.32 1.68
CA THR A 162 17.51 26.78 2.24
C THR A 162 18.65 25.88 1.77
N SER A 163 19.85 26.42 1.67
CA SER A 163 21.06 25.65 1.41
C SER A 163 22.21 26.25 2.19
N THR A 164 22.89 25.46 3.02
CA THR A 164 24.08 25.91 3.74
C THR A 164 25.30 25.88 2.83
N ALA A 165 26.37 26.62 3.15
CA ALA A 165 27.63 26.62 2.38
C ALA A 165 28.22 25.21 2.17
N VAL A 166 27.91 24.31 3.10
CA VAL A 166 28.38 22.92 3.05
C VAL A 166 27.79 22.13 1.87
N ASP A 167 26.70 22.63 1.27
CA ASP A 167 26.04 22.07 0.09
C ASP A 167 26.64 22.54 -1.24
N VAL A 168 27.75 23.28 -1.26
CA VAL A 168 28.37 23.71 -2.52
C VAL A 168 28.73 22.51 -3.42
N GLY A 169 29.28 21.44 -2.82
CA GLY A 169 29.59 20.20 -3.54
C GLY A 169 28.36 19.43 -4.06
N PHE A 170 27.17 19.71 -3.53
CA PHE A 170 25.93 19.07 -4.00
C PHE A 170 25.58 19.50 -5.43
N TRP A 171 25.82 20.77 -5.80
CA TRP A 171 25.41 21.31 -7.11
C TRP A 171 26.16 20.74 -8.30
N THR A 172 27.35 20.19 -8.07
CA THR A 172 28.16 19.49 -9.07
C THR A 172 27.90 17.98 -9.07
N SER A 173 27.15 17.47 -8.09
CA SER A 173 26.78 16.05 -8.00
C SER A 173 25.68 15.67 -9.00
N GLU A 174 25.57 14.37 -9.31
CA GLU A 174 24.48 13.84 -10.15
C GLU A 174 23.10 14.20 -9.57
N LEU A 175 22.94 14.11 -8.25
CA LEU A 175 21.67 14.43 -7.60
C LEU A 175 21.32 15.92 -7.72
N GLY A 176 22.29 16.80 -7.52
CA GLY A 176 22.09 18.25 -7.67
C GLY A 176 21.68 18.62 -9.09
N LEU A 177 22.30 18.01 -10.10
CA LEU A 177 21.93 18.20 -11.50
C LEU A 177 20.51 17.71 -11.81
N ARG A 178 20.14 16.52 -11.32
CA ARG A 178 18.77 15.98 -11.47
C ARG A 178 17.73 16.82 -10.75
N TYR A 179 18.06 17.32 -9.55
CA TYR A 179 17.18 18.21 -8.80
C TYR A 179 16.97 19.54 -9.52
N LEU A 180 18.03 20.12 -10.08
CA LEU A 180 17.92 21.34 -10.88
C LEU A 180 17.08 21.14 -12.15
N ALA A 181 17.21 19.99 -12.80
CA ALA A 181 16.35 19.63 -13.93
C ALA A 181 14.87 19.52 -13.52
N ALA A 182 14.56 18.86 -12.40
CA ALA A 182 13.21 18.75 -11.86
C ALA A 182 12.63 20.13 -11.47
N GLN A 183 13.45 21.02 -10.89
CA GLN A 183 13.04 22.40 -10.60
C GLN A 183 12.74 23.19 -11.87
N ARG A 184 13.56 23.04 -12.92
CA ARG A 184 13.29 23.68 -14.22
C ARG A 184 11.95 23.22 -14.80
N GLU A 185 11.68 21.92 -14.79
CA GLU A 185 10.40 21.38 -15.24
C GLU A 185 9.23 21.90 -14.40
N ALA A 186 9.41 22.08 -13.08
CA ALA A 186 8.40 22.69 -12.23
C ALA A 186 8.16 24.16 -12.59
N ILE A 187 9.22 24.92 -12.83
CA ILE A 187 9.14 26.32 -13.27
C ILE A 187 8.41 26.43 -14.62
N ASP A 188 8.67 25.52 -15.55
CA ASP A 188 7.97 25.46 -16.84
C ASP A 188 6.45 25.23 -16.67
N ARG A 189 6.03 24.55 -15.59
CA ARG A 189 4.62 24.42 -15.18
C ARG A 189 4.06 25.62 -14.42
N GLY A 190 4.88 26.63 -14.12
CA GLY A 190 4.51 27.85 -13.41
C GLY A 190 4.78 27.83 -11.89
N VAL A 191 5.53 26.84 -11.39
CA VAL A 191 5.92 26.76 -9.97
C VAL A 191 6.94 27.85 -9.64
N LYS A 192 6.75 28.57 -8.54
CA LYS A 192 7.69 29.58 -8.06
C LYS A 192 8.78 28.94 -7.21
N VAL A 193 10.03 29.07 -7.61
CA VAL A 193 11.17 28.51 -6.89
C VAL A 193 12.00 29.62 -6.26
N ARG A 194 12.20 29.56 -4.94
CA ARG A 194 13.00 30.51 -4.16
C ARG A 194 14.07 29.75 -3.37
N ARG A 195 15.30 30.28 -3.35
CA ARG A 195 16.41 29.70 -2.60
C ARG A 195 17.14 30.75 -1.77
N VAL A 196 17.47 30.42 -0.53
CA VAL A 196 18.37 31.19 0.32
C VAL A 196 19.62 30.37 0.63
N PHE A 197 20.78 30.87 0.21
CA PHE A 197 22.07 30.35 0.66
C PHE A 197 22.45 30.98 2.00
N ILE A 198 22.78 30.15 2.98
CA ILE A 198 23.15 30.56 4.33
C ILE A 198 24.62 30.23 4.56
N LEU A 199 25.43 31.27 4.76
CA LEU A 199 26.88 31.14 4.88
C LEU A 199 27.31 31.43 6.32
N ASP A 200 28.00 30.48 6.94
CA ASP A 200 28.62 30.71 8.25
C ASP A 200 30.10 31.05 8.10
N SER A 201 30.44 32.33 8.29
CA SER A 201 31.81 32.84 8.18
C SER A 201 32.55 32.36 6.90
N PRO A 202 31.99 32.56 5.69
CA PRO A 202 32.51 31.98 4.47
C PRO A 202 33.90 32.51 4.11
N THR A 203 34.73 31.64 3.56
CA THR A 203 35.95 32.05 2.85
C THR A 203 35.59 32.79 1.55
N ALA A 204 36.56 33.54 1.00
CA ALA A 204 36.37 34.24 -0.26
C ALA A 204 36.06 33.28 -1.44
N GLU A 205 36.62 32.07 -1.39
CA GLU A 205 36.39 31.03 -2.39
C GLU A 205 34.97 30.47 -2.32
N GLU A 206 34.50 30.12 -1.11
CA GLU A 206 33.12 29.65 -0.88
C GLU A 206 32.09 30.71 -1.30
N LEU A 207 32.35 31.98 -0.97
CA LEU A 207 31.48 33.07 -1.39
C LEU A 207 31.42 33.18 -2.93
N ALA A 208 32.57 33.16 -3.60
CA ALA A 208 32.63 33.23 -5.07
C ALA A 208 31.88 32.05 -5.73
N GLU A 209 32.01 30.87 -5.15
CA GLU A 209 31.36 29.65 -5.65
C GLU A 209 29.85 29.67 -5.42
N VAL A 210 29.37 30.12 -4.26
CA VAL A 210 27.94 30.32 -3.99
C VAL A 210 27.33 31.34 -4.94
N HIS A 211 28.03 32.45 -5.21
CA HIS A 211 27.58 33.43 -6.22
C HIS A 211 27.56 32.83 -7.63
N ARG A 212 28.55 31.99 -7.98
CA ARG A 212 28.58 31.28 -9.28
C ARG A 212 27.39 30.35 -9.43
N VAL A 213 27.13 29.49 -8.44
CA VAL A 213 25.97 28.58 -8.41
C VAL A 213 24.67 29.38 -8.41
N GLY A 214 24.59 30.45 -7.61
CA GLY A 214 23.41 31.31 -7.52
C GLY A 214 23.05 31.94 -8.86
N ARG A 215 24.02 32.47 -9.61
CA ARG A 215 23.79 32.98 -10.97
C ARG A 215 23.33 31.90 -11.94
N GLN A 216 23.89 30.69 -11.86
CA GLN A 216 23.46 29.58 -12.70
C GLN A 216 22.00 29.19 -12.44
N GLN A 217 21.57 29.19 -11.18
CA GLN A 217 20.18 28.92 -10.83
C GLN A 217 19.26 30.09 -11.18
N ALA A 218 19.71 31.33 -11.01
CA ALA A 218 18.98 32.52 -11.42
C ALA A 218 18.70 32.54 -12.94
N ALA A 219 19.65 32.08 -13.75
CA ALA A 219 19.46 31.90 -15.20
C ALA A 219 18.36 30.89 -15.56
N LEU A 220 17.94 30.04 -14.61
CA LEU A 220 16.83 29.09 -14.75
C LEU A 220 15.53 29.60 -14.09
N ASN A 221 15.44 30.91 -13.81
CA ASN A 221 14.33 31.57 -13.13
C ASN A 221 14.11 31.15 -11.67
N VAL A 222 15.14 30.58 -11.02
CA VAL A 222 15.12 30.43 -9.56
C VAL A 222 15.43 31.78 -8.92
N SER A 223 14.59 32.24 -7.99
CA SER A 223 14.90 33.45 -7.23
C SER A 223 15.90 33.11 -6.12
N VAL A 224 17.16 33.53 -6.28
CA VAL A 224 18.24 33.19 -5.36
C VAL A 224 18.64 34.40 -4.51
N ARG A 225 18.80 34.17 -3.21
CA ARG A 225 19.38 35.14 -2.27
C ARG A 225 20.48 34.50 -1.42
N VAL A 226 21.36 35.32 -0.88
CA VAL A 226 22.48 34.92 -0.02
C VAL A 226 22.42 35.72 1.28
N VAL A 227 22.73 35.08 2.40
CA VAL A 227 22.86 35.73 3.70
C VAL A 227 24.00 35.10 4.48
N THR A 228 24.76 35.92 5.21
CA THR A 228 25.74 35.42 6.18
C THR A 228 25.11 35.34 7.57
N THR A 229 25.52 34.35 8.39
CA THR A 229 25.07 34.22 9.78
C THR A 229 25.34 35.48 10.60
N ALA A 230 26.39 36.23 10.26
CA ALA A 230 26.77 37.49 10.90
C ALA A 230 25.79 38.63 10.64
N ASP A 231 25.06 38.61 9.53
CA ASP A 231 24.09 39.65 9.14
C ASP A 231 22.67 39.35 9.65
N LEU A 232 22.42 38.11 10.10
CA LEU A 232 21.11 37.72 10.61
C LEU A 232 20.76 38.41 11.93
N PRO A 233 19.53 38.93 12.11
CA PRO A 233 19.05 39.42 13.40
C PRO A 233 19.21 38.37 14.50
N ALA A 234 19.52 38.81 15.74
CA ALA A 234 19.77 37.90 16.87
C ALA A 234 18.67 36.82 17.09
N PRO A 235 17.36 37.13 16.99
CA PRO A 235 16.31 36.10 17.13
C PRO A 235 16.38 35.03 16.04
N VAL A 236 16.79 35.40 14.82
CA VAL A 236 16.92 34.48 13.69
C VAL A 236 18.18 33.63 13.88
N ARG A 237 19.27 34.20 14.35
CA ARG A 237 20.54 33.49 14.56
C ARG A 237 20.49 32.36 15.60
N LEU A 238 19.56 32.42 16.55
CA LEU A 238 19.42 31.43 17.64
C LEU A 238 18.68 30.14 17.25
N ASP A 239 18.00 30.11 16.11
CA ASP A 239 17.29 28.93 15.61
C ASP A 239 18.31 27.97 14.94
N PRO A 240 18.26 26.65 15.19
CA PRO A 240 19.19 25.70 14.59
C PRO A 240 19.24 25.84 13.06
N MET A 241 20.46 25.92 12.51
CA MET A 241 20.67 25.98 11.07
C MET A 241 20.86 24.59 10.50
N PHE A 242 19.87 24.14 9.76
CA PHE A 242 19.89 22.90 8.99
C PHE A 242 19.11 23.16 7.70
N ASP A 243 19.37 22.35 6.69
CA ASP A 243 18.77 22.53 5.38
C ASP A 243 17.36 21.96 5.32
N PHE A 244 16.46 22.76 4.77
CA PHE A 244 15.10 22.33 4.52
C PHE A 244 14.53 22.95 3.24
N ILE A 245 13.55 22.25 2.67
CA ILE A 245 12.82 22.66 1.48
C ILE A 245 11.34 22.50 1.77
N VAL A 246 10.57 23.57 1.57
CA VAL A 246 9.11 23.53 1.68
C VAL A 246 8.48 23.49 0.29
N PHE A 247 7.71 22.45 0.03
CA PHE A 247 6.94 22.25 -1.19
C PHE A 247 5.48 22.62 -0.96
N ASP A 248 4.94 23.50 -1.80
CA ASP A 248 3.55 23.98 -1.81
C ASP A 248 3.01 24.43 -0.45
N GLN A 249 3.90 24.86 0.46
CA GLN A 249 3.57 25.19 1.86
C GLN A 249 2.87 24.04 2.61
N ALA A 250 3.02 22.81 2.13
CA ALA A 250 2.30 21.63 2.61
C ALA A 250 3.24 20.55 3.17
N ILE A 251 4.44 20.44 2.62
CA ILE A 251 5.43 19.43 3.01
C ILE A 251 6.79 20.08 3.17
N SER A 252 7.46 19.84 4.30
CA SER A 252 8.84 20.24 4.54
C SER A 252 9.75 19.02 4.47
N TYR A 253 10.67 19.02 3.53
CA TYR A 253 11.80 18.09 3.44
C TYR A 253 12.93 18.66 4.29
N GLU A 254 13.32 17.97 5.37
CA GLU A 254 14.34 18.41 6.32
C GLU A 254 15.52 17.44 6.32
N VAL A 255 16.73 17.97 6.20
CA VAL A 255 17.97 17.20 6.22
C VAL A 255 18.68 17.48 7.54
N THR A 256 19.06 16.40 8.25
CA THR A 256 19.91 16.52 9.43
C THR A 256 21.32 16.05 9.06
N PRO A 257 22.34 16.91 9.14
CA PRO A 257 23.71 16.51 8.91
C PRO A 257 24.16 15.54 10.00
N GLY A 258 24.95 14.55 9.61
CA GLY A 258 25.63 13.64 10.52
C GLY A 258 26.88 14.28 11.12
N LEU A 259 27.48 13.56 12.05
CA LEU A 259 28.73 14.01 12.68
C LEU A 259 29.81 14.16 11.60
N PRO A 260 30.63 15.23 11.65
CA PRO A 260 31.77 15.37 10.77
C PRO A 260 32.67 14.15 10.90
N VAL A 261 32.86 13.41 9.82
CA VAL A 261 33.89 12.36 9.76
C VAL A 261 35.16 13.06 9.33
N GLU A 262 36.22 12.99 10.14
CA GLU A 262 37.52 13.71 9.96
C GLU A 262 38.18 13.50 8.58
N GLN A 263 37.68 12.59 7.76
CA GLN A 263 38.20 12.24 6.42
C GLN A 263 37.16 12.32 5.30
N ALA A 264 35.90 12.71 5.59
CA ALA A 264 34.89 12.87 4.55
C ALA A 264 34.98 14.28 3.95
N ALA A 265 35.26 14.36 2.64
CA ALA A 265 35.28 15.62 1.89
C ALA A 265 33.89 16.29 1.76
N GLN A 266 32.82 15.60 2.16
CA GLN A 266 31.44 16.09 2.14
C GLN A 266 30.70 15.66 3.41
N PRO A 267 29.72 16.44 3.89
CA PRO A 267 28.91 16.06 5.04
C PRO A 267 28.13 14.81 4.75
N VAL A 268 28.15 13.86 5.68
CA VAL A 268 27.27 12.70 5.61
C VAL A 268 25.90 13.15 6.11
N ILE A 269 24.83 12.95 5.34
CA ILE A 269 23.48 13.16 5.83
C ILE A 269 23.13 12.01 6.79
N ALA A 270 22.79 12.32 8.04
CA ALA A 270 22.41 11.31 9.02
C ALA A 270 20.95 10.87 8.86
N SER A 271 20.06 11.80 8.58
CA SER A 271 18.64 11.49 8.37
C SER A 271 17.94 12.53 7.53
N THR A 272 16.91 12.07 6.84
CA THR A 272 15.97 12.87 6.06
C THR A 272 14.58 12.72 6.68
N ARG A 273 13.85 13.83 6.82
CA ARG A 273 12.48 13.82 7.35
C ARG A 273 11.54 14.53 6.39
N LEU A 274 10.35 13.98 6.22
CA LEU A 274 9.20 14.69 5.64
C LEU A 274 8.29 15.11 6.77
N VAL A 275 8.01 16.41 6.86
CA VAL A 275 7.12 16.98 7.87
C VAL A 275 5.93 17.62 7.16
N LEU A 276 4.74 17.10 7.44
CA LEU A 276 3.48 17.54 6.82
C LEU A 276 2.53 18.20 7.83
N ARG A 277 2.87 18.15 9.12
CA ARG A 277 2.07 18.77 10.19
C ARG A 277 1.96 20.28 9.94
N PRO A 278 0.73 20.84 9.79
CA PRO A 278 0.55 22.24 9.37
C PRO A 278 1.23 23.25 10.28
N ASP A 279 1.26 23.02 11.59
CA ASP A 279 1.91 23.89 12.56
C ASP A 279 3.43 23.92 12.39
N ARG A 280 4.05 22.78 12.04
CA ARG A 280 5.49 22.66 11.80
C ARG A 280 5.85 23.28 10.46
N VAL A 281 5.09 22.99 9.40
CA VAL A 281 5.30 23.57 8.07
C VAL A 281 5.14 25.09 8.12
N ALA A 282 4.13 25.61 8.81
CA ALA A 282 3.95 27.04 9.00
C ALA A 282 5.13 27.69 9.76
N ARG A 283 5.73 26.98 10.73
CA ARG A 283 6.97 27.45 11.38
C ARG A 283 8.14 27.50 10.40
N ARG A 284 8.32 26.48 9.55
CA ARG A 284 9.36 26.47 8.51
C ARG A 284 9.16 27.57 7.48
N MET A 285 7.93 27.82 7.06
CA MET A 285 7.61 28.93 6.16
C MET A 285 7.90 30.31 6.77
N ARG A 286 7.57 30.53 8.05
CA ARG A 286 7.97 31.77 8.75
C ARG A 286 9.49 31.92 8.77
N ARG A 287 10.19 30.85 9.17
CA ARG A 287 11.65 30.82 9.19
C ARG A 287 12.26 31.15 7.83
N PHE A 288 11.75 30.53 6.77
CA PHE A 288 12.20 30.80 5.40
C PHE A 288 12.00 32.27 5.04
N ASN A 289 10.83 32.85 5.33
CA ASN A 289 10.55 34.25 5.02
C ASN A 289 11.42 35.21 5.83
N ASP A 290 11.74 34.90 7.08
CA ASP A 290 12.65 35.70 7.90
C ASP A 290 14.06 35.74 7.28
N LEU A 291 14.57 34.58 6.86
CA LEU A 291 15.85 34.45 6.14
C LEU A 291 15.80 35.15 4.78
N TRP A 292 14.72 34.97 4.03
CA TRP A 292 14.50 35.60 2.73
C TRP A 292 14.54 37.12 2.83
N ASN A 293 13.88 37.69 3.84
CA ASN A 293 13.82 39.15 4.04
C ASN A 293 15.16 39.74 4.51
N ALA A 294 15.98 38.95 5.20
CA ALA A 294 17.31 39.35 5.66
C ALA A 294 18.44 39.08 4.65
N SER A 295 18.10 38.54 3.47
CA SER A 295 19.08 38.11 2.46
C SER A 295 19.12 39.05 1.25
N GLU A 296 20.29 39.12 0.62
CA GLU A 296 20.53 39.93 -0.57
C GLU A 296 20.37 39.08 -1.84
N PRO A 297 19.76 39.60 -2.92
CA PRO A 297 19.71 38.92 -4.20
C PRO A 297 21.10 38.61 -4.75
N VAL A 298 21.26 37.45 -5.39
CA VAL A 298 22.47 37.15 -6.15
C VAL A 298 22.45 37.95 -7.45
N GLU A 299 23.44 38.82 -7.63
CA GLU A 299 23.76 39.50 -8.90
C GLU A 299 24.56 38.59 -9.86
#